data_AF-A0A9E2BCT3-F1
#
_entry.id   AF-A0A9E2BCT3-F1
#
_cell.length_a   1.000
_cell.length_b   1.000
_cell.length_c   1.000
_cell.angle_alpha   90.00
_cell.angle_beta   90.00
_cell.angle_gamma   90.00
#
_symmetry.space_group_name_H-M   'P 1'
#
loop_
_entity.id
_entity.type
_entity.pdbx_description
1 polymer ?
#
loop_
_entity_poly.entity_id
_entity_poly.type
_entity_poly.pdbx_seq_one_letter_code
_entity_poly.pdbx_strand_id
1 'polypeptide(L)'
;YHRRLASTDENVRQFLVDEEFITIPDFIPTDWQEMGFNVPWIRRPIPPNFWEQVQFRDPSPDHLHAVIPGHRFDTLVERNLDHPIRRISFGDRREGWAVYLEEAALQAGLFDDLPRTRELIYVFGLWRAVRTIGDVRNQRNELTAAQTVDYWMSVTPWLDEGVARKYAYLRPSPGHGLHYTMGALQMYRLLADRRMQLGDAFSLRDFHDDLMSRGRVPVALLRYEITGYDDDVRELWDRTPLAELL
;
A
#
# COMPACT_ATOMS: atom_id res chain seq x y z
N TYR A 1 -3.78 1.28 -24.93
CA TYR A 1 -3.67 1.61 -23.50
C TYR A 1 -4.96 1.32 -22.75
N HIS A 2 -6.08 2.00 -23.01
CA HIS A 2 -7.36 1.74 -22.31
C HIS A 2 -7.81 0.27 -22.33
N ARG A 3 -7.65 -0.46 -23.46
CA ARG A 3 -7.91 -1.91 -23.49
C ARG A 3 -7.08 -2.72 -22.48
N ARG A 4 -5.84 -2.31 -22.22
CA ARG A 4 -4.97 -2.96 -21.23
C ARG A 4 -5.42 -2.63 -19.80
N LEU A 5 -5.84 -1.37 -19.54
CA LEU A 5 -6.42 -1.01 -18.24
C LEU A 5 -7.69 -1.83 -17.96
N ALA A 6 -8.58 -1.94 -18.95
CA ALA A 6 -9.79 -2.75 -18.86
C ALA A 6 -9.47 -4.22 -18.57
N SER A 7 -8.54 -4.85 -19.32
CA SER A 7 -8.19 -6.25 -19.06
C SER A 7 -7.47 -6.45 -17.73
N THR A 8 -6.66 -5.48 -17.28
CA THR A 8 -6.03 -5.54 -15.96
C THR A 8 -7.07 -5.49 -14.84
N ASP A 9 -8.07 -4.62 -14.93
CA ASP A 9 -9.15 -4.57 -13.94
C ASP A 9 -9.95 -5.86 -13.90
N GLU A 10 -10.31 -6.40 -15.07
CA GLU A 10 -11.00 -7.68 -15.21
C GLU A 10 -10.19 -8.82 -14.59
N ASN A 11 -8.90 -8.96 -14.95
CA ASN A 11 -8.02 -10.01 -14.42
C ASN A 11 -7.84 -9.90 -12.91
N VAL A 12 -7.66 -8.69 -12.38
CA VAL A 12 -7.51 -8.48 -10.93
C VAL A 12 -8.80 -8.87 -10.22
N ARG A 13 -9.97 -8.44 -10.69
CA ARG A 13 -11.25 -8.82 -10.07
C ARG A 13 -11.50 -10.32 -10.10
N GLN A 14 -11.21 -10.96 -11.23
CA GLN A 14 -11.35 -12.40 -11.38
C GLN A 14 -10.46 -13.12 -10.35
N PHE A 15 -9.20 -12.72 -10.22
CA PHE A 15 -8.29 -13.23 -9.18
C PHE A 15 -8.83 -13.03 -7.77
N LEU A 16 -9.36 -11.84 -7.44
CA LEU A 16 -9.89 -11.59 -6.09
C LEU A 16 -11.02 -12.55 -5.71
N VAL A 17 -11.83 -12.94 -6.69
CA VAL A 17 -12.94 -13.90 -6.53
C VAL A 17 -12.43 -15.34 -6.49
N ASP A 18 -11.63 -15.73 -7.47
CA ASP A 18 -11.18 -17.12 -7.66
C ASP A 18 -10.29 -17.61 -6.53
N GLU A 19 -9.39 -16.74 -6.04
CA GLU A 19 -8.46 -17.07 -4.94
C GLU A 19 -9.05 -16.78 -3.56
N GLU A 20 -10.35 -16.46 -3.48
CA GLU A 20 -11.02 -15.99 -2.26
C GLU A 20 -10.15 -14.96 -1.52
N PHE A 21 -9.62 -13.98 -2.26
CA PHE A 21 -8.64 -13.05 -1.71
C PHE A 21 -9.32 -12.03 -0.80
N ILE A 22 -10.42 -11.42 -1.25
CA ILE A 22 -11.23 -10.44 -0.49
C ILE A 22 -12.63 -10.36 -1.12
N THR A 23 -13.65 -10.10 -0.32
CA THR A 23 -14.99 -9.85 -0.87
C THR A 23 -15.03 -8.51 -1.58
N ILE A 24 -15.67 -8.45 -2.76
CA ILE A 24 -15.97 -7.20 -3.47
C ILE A 24 -17.43 -6.81 -3.16
N PRO A 25 -17.69 -5.79 -2.33
CA PRO A 25 -19.06 -5.37 -2.02
C PRO A 25 -19.80 -4.82 -3.24
N ASP A 26 -21.13 -4.96 -3.24
CA ASP A 26 -22.00 -4.54 -4.36
C ASP A 26 -21.95 -3.02 -4.66
N PHE A 27 -21.56 -2.20 -3.67
CA PHE A 27 -21.39 -0.76 -3.86
C PHE A 27 -20.07 -0.39 -4.54
N ILE A 28 -19.16 -1.34 -4.78
CA ILE A 28 -17.95 -1.09 -5.55
C ILE A 28 -18.32 -1.05 -7.03
N PRO A 29 -18.02 0.05 -7.75
CA PRO A 29 -18.30 0.15 -9.16
C PRO A 29 -17.75 -1.03 -9.95
N THR A 30 -18.58 -1.57 -10.85
CA THR A 30 -18.20 -2.67 -11.75
C THR A 30 -17.47 -2.16 -12.99
N ASP A 31 -17.70 -0.90 -13.39
CA ASP A 31 -16.98 -0.26 -14.48
C ASP A 31 -15.58 0.18 -14.01
N TRP A 32 -14.54 -0.32 -14.68
CA TRP A 32 -13.16 0.07 -14.44
C TRP A 32 -12.91 1.57 -14.66
N GLN A 33 -13.72 2.25 -15.49
CA GLN A 33 -13.60 3.70 -15.69
C GLN A 33 -14.11 4.48 -14.48
N GLU A 34 -15.18 3.99 -13.85
CA GLU A 34 -15.73 4.57 -12.62
C GLU A 34 -14.80 4.30 -11.42
N MET A 35 -14.27 3.07 -11.31
CA MET A 35 -13.17 2.81 -10.37
C MET A 35 -11.94 3.64 -10.68
N GLY A 36 -11.66 3.89 -11.96
CA GLY A 36 -10.59 4.74 -12.46
C GLY A 36 -9.20 4.11 -12.40
N PHE A 37 -8.18 4.93 -12.68
CA PHE A 37 -6.78 4.51 -12.79
C PHE A 37 -5.87 5.68 -12.38
N ASN A 38 -4.63 5.37 -12.01
CA ASN A 38 -3.71 6.38 -11.44
C ASN A 38 -2.96 7.17 -12.51
N VAL A 39 -2.41 6.47 -13.52
CA VAL A 39 -1.56 7.08 -14.56
C VAL A 39 -2.28 7.05 -15.91
N PRO A 40 -2.70 8.20 -16.46
CA PRO A 40 -3.21 8.27 -17.83
C PRO A 40 -2.10 8.08 -18.85
N TRP A 41 -2.49 7.66 -20.06
CA TRP A 41 -1.56 7.69 -21.19
C TRP A 41 -1.32 9.13 -21.63
N ILE A 42 -0.08 9.59 -21.52
CA ILE A 42 0.32 10.93 -21.92
C ILE A 42 1.50 10.81 -22.90
N ARG A 43 1.43 11.54 -24.02
CA ARG A 43 2.58 11.70 -24.93
C ARG A 43 3.25 13.03 -24.62
N ARG A 44 4.56 12.99 -24.33
CA ARG A 44 5.39 14.16 -24.07
C ARG A 44 6.71 14.04 -24.85
N PRO A 45 7.39 15.17 -25.14
CA PRO A 45 8.69 15.15 -25.81
C PRO A 45 9.84 14.68 -24.89
N ILE A 46 9.57 14.52 -23.60
CA ILE A 46 10.51 14.01 -22.60
C ILE A 46 10.30 12.51 -22.35
N PRO A 47 11.34 11.76 -21.92
CA PRO A 47 11.19 10.36 -21.54
C PRO A 47 10.13 10.16 -20.43
N PRO A 48 9.52 8.96 -20.36
CA PRO A 48 8.55 8.68 -19.32
C PRO A 48 9.22 8.68 -17.95
N ASN A 49 8.52 9.26 -16.96
CA ASN A 49 8.93 9.21 -15.55
C ASN A 49 8.82 7.79 -14.97
N PHE A 50 9.34 7.58 -13.76
CA PHE A 50 9.33 6.29 -13.08
C PHE A 50 7.98 5.56 -13.11
N TRP A 51 6.88 6.25 -12.78
CA TRP A 51 5.55 5.66 -12.74
C TRP A 51 5.04 5.30 -14.13
N GLU A 52 5.27 6.18 -15.11
CA GLU A 52 4.93 5.94 -16.51
C GLU A 52 5.71 4.74 -17.08
N GLN A 53 6.98 4.56 -16.69
CA GLN A 53 7.78 3.40 -17.11
C GLN A 53 7.12 2.09 -16.68
N VAL A 54 6.65 2.00 -15.43
CA VAL A 54 5.98 0.79 -14.95
C VAL A 54 4.62 0.63 -15.62
N GLN A 55 3.76 1.65 -15.55
CA GLN A 55 2.38 1.57 -16.03
C GLN A 55 2.27 1.25 -17.52
N PHE A 56 3.17 1.81 -18.34
CA PHE A 56 3.12 1.59 -19.79
C PHE A 56 3.55 0.17 -20.18
N ARG A 57 4.30 -0.53 -19.31
CA ARG A 57 4.65 -1.94 -19.48
C ARG A 57 3.49 -2.81 -19.02
N ASP A 58 3.12 -2.68 -17.75
CA ASP A 58 1.99 -3.40 -17.15
C ASP A 58 1.38 -2.54 -16.04
N PRO A 59 0.07 -2.20 -16.11
CA PRO A 59 -0.57 -1.39 -15.09
C PRO A 59 -0.95 -2.18 -13.82
N SER A 60 -0.88 -3.51 -13.83
CA SER A 60 -1.37 -4.37 -12.74
C SER A 60 -0.76 -4.07 -11.36
N PRO A 61 0.56 -3.81 -11.23
CA PRO A 61 1.15 -3.47 -9.93
C PRO A 61 0.54 -2.20 -9.30
N ASP A 62 0.38 -1.14 -10.09
CA ASP A 62 -0.25 0.10 -9.63
C ASP A 62 -1.77 -0.04 -9.50
N HIS A 63 -2.42 -0.86 -10.33
CA HIS A 63 -3.86 -1.11 -10.24
C HIS A 63 -4.24 -1.76 -8.90
N LEU A 64 -3.47 -2.76 -8.46
CA LEU A 64 -3.64 -3.38 -7.14
C LEU A 64 -3.46 -2.36 -6.02
N HIS A 65 -2.41 -1.55 -6.10
CA HIS A 65 -2.07 -0.58 -5.06
C HIS A 65 -3.06 0.59 -4.99
N ALA A 66 -3.38 1.17 -6.13
CA ALA A 66 -4.10 2.45 -6.22
C ALA A 66 -5.60 2.29 -6.42
N VAL A 67 -6.07 1.17 -7.00
CA VAL A 67 -7.46 1.04 -7.47
C VAL A 67 -8.21 -0.04 -6.70
N ILE A 68 -8.02 -1.31 -7.04
CA ILE A 68 -8.74 -2.44 -6.45
C ILE A 68 -7.78 -3.61 -6.24
N PRO A 69 -7.73 -4.21 -5.03
CA PRO A 69 -8.46 -3.84 -3.81
C PRO A 69 -7.76 -2.74 -2.98
N GLY A 70 -6.86 -1.94 -3.59
CA GLY A 70 -6.08 -0.91 -2.92
C GLY A 70 -6.83 0.38 -2.58
N HIS A 71 -6.15 1.53 -2.74
CA HIS A 71 -6.58 2.83 -2.17
C HIS A 71 -8.02 3.23 -2.47
N ARG A 72 -8.49 3.08 -3.72
CA ARG A 72 -9.86 3.51 -4.08
C ARG A 72 -10.91 2.57 -3.51
N PHE A 73 -10.73 1.26 -3.65
CA PHE A 73 -11.56 0.24 -3.03
C PHE A 73 -11.69 0.47 -1.52
N ASP A 74 -10.56 0.58 -0.83
CA ASP A 74 -10.50 0.81 0.62
C ASP A 74 -11.18 2.13 1.04
N THR A 75 -11.14 3.16 0.18
CA THR A 75 -11.84 4.43 0.45
C THR A 75 -13.35 4.29 0.30
N LEU A 76 -13.82 3.50 -0.67
CA LEU A 76 -15.24 3.22 -0.84
C LEU A 76 -15.76 2.36 0.32
N VAL A 77 -14.99 1.38 0.76
CA VAL A 77 -15.36 0.57 1.94
C VAL A 77 -15.42 1.45 3.19
N GLU A 78 -14.41 2.29 3.44
CA GLU A 78 -14.39 3.22 4.56
C GLU A 78 -15.62 4.15 4.59
N ARG A 79 -16.02 4.70 3.44
CA ARG A 79 -17.20 5.59 3.35
C ARG A 79 -18.52 4.91 3.72
N ASN A 80 -18.57 3.58 3.61
CA ASN A 80 -19.73 2.77 3.98
C ASN A 80 -19.68 2.28 5.43
N LEU A 81 -18.70 2.69 6.24
CA LEU A 81 -18.67 2.42 7.67
C LEU A 81 -19.51 3.42 8.45
N ASP A 82 -20.39 2.93 9.32
CA ASP A 82 -21.28 3.79 10.13
C ASP A 82 -20.52 4.62 11.17
N HIS A 83 -19.46 4.05 11.75
CA HIS A 83 -18.80 4.63 12.91
C HIS A 83 -17.81 5.75 12.53
N PRO A 84 -17.97 6.99 13.01
CA PRO A 84 -17.15 8.13 12.60
C PRO A 84 -15.65 7.95 12.90
N ILE A 85 -15.27 7.35 14.03
CA ILE A 85 -13.86 7.07 14.35
C ILE A 85 -13.22 6.09 13.36
N ARG A 86 -14.00 5.14 12.81
CA ARG A 86 -13.50 4.13 11.87
C ARG A 86 -13.23 4.73 10.47
N ARG A 87 -13.79 5.91 10.21
CA ARG A 87 -13.56 6.75 9.01
C ARG A 87 -12.40 7.73 9.17
N ILE A 88 -11.69 7.72 10.31
CA ILE A 88 -10.44 8.46 10.42
C ILE A 88 -9.36 7.68 9.66
N SER A 89 -8.61 8.38 8.80
CA SER A 89 -7.58 7.77 7.96
C SER A 89 -6.18 7.98 8.54
N PHE A 90 -5.51 6.88 8.87
CA PHE A 90 -4.11 6.88 9.27
C PHE A 90 -3.21 6.39 8.12
N GLY A 91 -2.09 7.09 7.92
CA GLY A 91 -1.23 6.90 6.75
C GLY A 91 -0.53 5.54 6.71
N ASP A 92 -0.11 5.03 7.87
CA ASP A 92 0.47 3.70 8.06
C ASP A 92 -0.50 2.59 7.67
N ARG A 93 -1.77 2.66 8.11
CA ARG A 93 -2.80 1.72 7.68
C ARG A 93 -3.02 1.85 6.17
N ARG A 94 -3.34 3.06 5.69
CA ARG A 94 -3.72 3.28 4.30
C ARG A 94 -2.64 2.84 3.31
N GLU A 95 -1.40 3.29 3.50
CA GLU A 95 -0.28 2.93 2.63
C GLU A 95 0.21 1.51 2.91
N GLY A 96 0.19 1.08 4.18
CA GLY A 96 0.56 -0.28 4.57
C GLY A 96 -0.32 -1.34 3.91
N TRP A 97 -1.64 -1.14 3.84
CA TRP A 97 -2.56 -2.00 3.10
C TRP A 97 -2.18 -2.10 1.63
N ALA A 98 -2.03 -0.95 0.97
CA ALA A 98 -1.74 -0.91 -0.46
C ALA A 98 -0.39 -1.56 -0.82
N VAL A 99 0.62 -1.44 0.05
CA VAL A 99 1.92 -2.10 -0.13
C VAL A 99 1.88 -3.58 0.22
N TYR A 100 1.14 -3.95 1.27
CA TYR A 100 0.91 -5.34 1.65
C TYR A 100 0.31 -6.14 0.48
N LEU A 101 -0.65 -5.56 -0.23
CA LEU A 101 -1.32 -6.20 -1.37
C LEU A 101 -0.37 -6.64 -2.48
N GLU A 102 0.71 -5.90 -2.71
CA GLU A 102 1.62 -6.18 -3.82
C GLU A 102 2.39 -7.48 -3.62
N GLU A 103 2.86 -7.73 -2.39
CA GLU A 103 3.49 -9.00 -2.05
C GLU A 103 2.43 -10.09 -1.85
N ALA A 104 1.33 -9.79 -1.16
CA ALA A 104 0.28 -10.78 -0.87
C ALA A 104 -0.32 -11.36 -2.16
N ALA A 105 -0.62 -10.53 -3.15
CA ALA A 105 -1.13 -11.00 -4.45
C ALA A 105 -0.07 -11.76 -5.26
N LEU A 106 1.21 -11.37 -5.13
CA LEU A 106 2.32 -12.11 -5.75
C LEU A 106 2.47 -13.51 -5.13
N GLN A 107 2.36 -13.63 -3.81
CA GLN A 107 2.44 -14.91 -3.10
C GLN A 107 1.19 -15.78 -3.31
N ALA A 108 0.04 -15.16 -3.58
CA ALA A 108 -1.21 -15.84 -3.96
C ALA A 108 -1.29 -16.21 -5.45
N GLY A 109 -0.23 -15.97 -6.23
CA GLY A 109 -0.11 -16.52 -7.60
C GLY A 109 -0.58 -15.61 -8.73
N LEU A 110 -1.05 -14.38 -8.48
CA LEU A 110 -1.58 -13.47 -9.52
C LEU A 110 -0.60 -13.22 -10.67
N PHE A 111 0.71 -13.30 -10.41
CA PHE A 111 1.75 -12.98 -11.40
C PHE A 111 2.63 -14.17 -11.77
N ASP A 112 2.24 -15.41 -11.46
CA ASP A 112 3.08 -16.58 -11.70
C ASP A 112 3.39 -16.81 -13.19
N ASP A 113 2.41 -16.57 -14.05
CA ASP A 113 2.58 -16.63 -15.51
C ASP A 113 3.09 -15.30 -16.13
N LEU A 114 3.36 -14.29 -15.29
CA LEU A 114 3.76 -12.93 -15.70
C LEU A 114 5.11 -12.52 -15.08
N PRO A 115 6.22 -13.20 -15.41
CA PRO A 115 7.52 -12.96 -14.77
C PRO A 115 8.03 -11.52 -14.94
N ARG A 116 7.69 -10.86 -16.07
CA ARG A 116 8.04 -9.45 -16.28
C ARG A 116 7.25 -8.50 -15.39
N THR A 117 6.04 -8.85 -15.00
CA THR A 117 5.22 -8.04 -14.09
C THR A 117 5.72 -8.20 -12.65
N ARG A 118 6.19 -9.40 -12.26
CA ARG A 118 6.88 -9.62 -10.98
C ARG A 118 8.11 -8.72 -10.83
N GLU A 119 8.92 -8.57 -11.89
CA GLU A 119 10.06 -7.65 -11.89
C GLU A 119 9.64 -6.19 -11.60
N LEU A 120 8.48 -5.75 -12.10
CA LEU A 120 7.96 -4.40 -11.84
C LEU A 120 7.55 -4.21 -10.37
N ILE A 121 6.96 -5.23 -9.73
CA ILE A 121 6.66 -5.22 -8.29
C ILE A 121 7.94 -5.13 -7.48
N TYR A 122 8.99 -5.85 -7.86
CA TYR A 122 10.29 -5.74 -7.20
C TYR A 122 10.91 -4.35 -7.37
N VAL A 123 10.75 -3.70 -8.52
CA VAL A 123 11.18 -2.30 -8.72
C VAL A 123 10.41 -1.34 -7.79
N PHE A 124 9.10 -1.53 -7.63
CA PHE A 124 8.31 -0.79 -6.65
C PHE A 124 8.77 -1.05 -5.20
N GLY A 125 9.05 -2.31 -4.86
CA GLY A 125 9.59 -2.71 -3.57
C GLY A 125 10.93 -2.06 -3.25
N LEU A 126 11.88 -2.10 -4.20
CA LEU A 126 13.18 -1.42 -4.10
C LEU A 126 12.98 0.06 -3.83
N TRP A 127 12.10 0.71 -4.60
CA TRP A 127 11.83 2.13 -4.44
C TRP A 127 11.34 2.45 -3.02
N ARG A 128 10.35 1.70 -2.52
CA ARG A 128 9.82 1.92 -1.16
C ARG A 128 10.86 1.67 -0.07
N ALA A 129 11.66 0.61 -0.20
CA ALA A 129 12.70 0.27 0.76
C ALA A 129 13.77 1.37 0.87
N VAL A 130 14.34 1.82 -0.25
CA VAL A 130 15.37 2.87 -0.22
C VAL A 130 14.79 4.23 0.14
N ARG A 131 13.52 4.49 -0.21
CA ARG A 131 12.82 5.71 0.14
C ARG A 131 12.71 5.86 1.66
N THR A 132 12.44 4.78 2.38
CA THR A 132 12.42 4.79 3.86
C THR A 132 13.79 5.15 4.44
N ILE A 133 14.86 4.49 3.99
CA ILE A 133 16.22 4.73 4.49
C ILE A 133 16.67 6.17 4.19
N GLY A 134 16.48 6.62 2.94
CA GLY A 134 16.84 7.98 2.54
C GLY A 134 16.04 9.03 3.29
N ASP A 135 14.76 8.78 3.57
CA ASP A 135 13.93 9.69 4.39
C ASP A 135 14.51 9.87 5.79
N VAL A 136 14.79 8.77 6.50
CA VAL A 136 15.33 8.81 7.86
C VAL A 136 16.70 9.52 7.89
N ARG A 137 17.60 9.20 6.96
CA ARG A 137 18.92 9.83 6.87
C ARG A 137 18.81 11.32 6.55
N ASN A 138 17.89 11.71 5.67
CA ASN A 138 17.66 13.10 5.34
C ASN A 138 17.11 13.90 6.53
N GLN A 139 16.10 13.36 7.24
CA GLN A 139 15.52 14.00 8.43
C GLN A 139 16.50 14.08 9.60
N ARG A 140 17.46 13.16 9.69
CA ARG A 140 18.55 13.19 10.68
C ARG A 140 19.72 14.08 10.27
N ASN A 141 19.63 14.81 9.16
CA ASN A 141 20.70 15.61 8.57
C ASN A 141 21.99 14.83 8.24
N GLU A 142 21.88 13.51 8.03
CA GLU A 142 23.00 12.66 7.60
C GLU A 142 23.20 12.70 6.08
N LEU A 143 22.15 13.06 5.33
CA LEU A 143 22.18 13.33 3.90
C LEU A 143 21.44 14.63 3.61
N THR A 144 21.98 15.45 2.71
CA THR A 144 21.21 16.53 2.09
C THR A 144 20.12 15.96 1.18
N ALA A 145 19.13 16.77 0.82
CA ALA A 145 18.09 16.34 -0.10
C ALA A 145 18.65 15.96 -1.49
N ALA A 146 19.70 16.64 -1.96
CA ALA A 146 20.40 16.29 -3.20
C ALA A 146 21.09 14.93 -3.09
N GLN A 147 21.85 14.69 -2.01
CA GLN A 147 22.49 13.40 -1.76
C GLN A 147 21.46 12.26 -1.61
N THR A 148 20.27 12.57 -1.10
CA THR A 148 19.17 11.62 -0.97
C THR A 148 18.59 11.23 -2.34
N VAL A 149 18.45 12.20 -3.24
CA VAL A 149 18.07 11.95 -4.64
C VAL A 149 19.09 11.06 -5.32
N ASP A 150 20.38 11.38 -5.22
CA ASP A 150 21.46 10.60 -5.82
C ASP A 150 21.46 9.15 -5.29
N TYR A 151 21.35 8.98 -3.97
CA TYR A 151 21.24 7.67 -3.32
C TYR A 151 20.08 6.85 -3.89
N TRP A 152 18.88 7.43 -3.95
CA TRP A 152 17.69 6.74 -4.46
C TRP A 152 17.81 6.33 -5.93
N MET A 153 18.32 7.21 -6.78
CA MET A 153 18.51 6.95 -8.21
C MET A 153 19.57 5.89 -8.45
N SER A 154 20.61 5.82 -7.59
CA SER A 154 21.66 4.80 -7.71
C SER A 154 21.17 3.36 -7.45
N VAL A 155 20.06 3.19 -6.75
CA VAL A 155 19.54 1.86 -6.36
C VAL A 155 18.28 1.48 -7.12
N THR A 156 17.43 2.45 -7.47
CA THR A 156 16.09 2.18 -8.02
C THR A 156 16.09 2.26 -9.55
N PRO A 157 15.83 1.14 -10.26
CA PRO A 157 15.74 1.17 -11.71
C PRO A 157 14.68 2.16 -12.22
N TRP A 158 15.03 2.92 -13.25
CA TRP A 158 14.17 3.92 -13.92
C TRP A 158 13.70 5.09 -13.06
N LEU A 159 14.17 5.22 -11.81
CA LEU A 159 13.82 6.38 -11.01
C LEU A 159 14.45 7.64 -11.61
N ASP A 160 13.60 8.56 -12.07
CA ASP A 160 14.03 9.84 -12.61
C ASP A 160 14.23 10.89 -11.51
N GLU A 161 15.09 11.87 -11.80
CA GLU A 161 15.40 12.96 -10.88
C GLU A 161 14.15 13.74 -10.47
N GLY A 162 13.18 13.94 -11.37
CA GLY A 162 11.96 14.69 -11.09
C GLY A 162 11.12 14.02 -10.00
N VAL A 163 10.89 12.71 -10.13
CA VAL A 163 10.21 11.92 -9.10
C VAL A 163 11.02 11.90 -7.81
N ALA A 164 12.31 11.59 -7.85
CA ALA A 164 13.17 11.55 -6.67
C ALA A 164 13.17 12.88 -5.90
N ARG A 165 13.35 14.02 -6.60
CA ARG A 165 13.34 15.36 -5.99
C ARG A 165 12.02 15.70 -5.35
N LYS A 166 10.89 15.37 -5.99
CA LYS A 166 9.57 15.57 -5.39
C LYS A 166 9.51 14.93 -4.01
N TYR A 167 10.01 13.70 -3.88
CA TYR A 167 10.02 12.99 -2.60
C TYR A 167 11.11 13.46 -1.64
N ALA A 168 12.23 14.02 -2.09
CA ALA A 168 13.27 14.52 -1.18
C ALA A 168 12.97 15.91 -0.63
N TYR A 169 12.35 16.79 -1.43
CA TYR A 169 12.19 18.21 -1.11
C TYR A 169 10.77 18.62 -0.72
N LEU A 170 9.74 17.94 -1.23
CA LEU A 170 8.33 18.40 -1.13
C LEU A 170 7.49 17.48 -0.25
N ARG A 171 8.08 16.82 0.75
CA ARG A 171 7.33 15.90 1.61
C ARG A 171 6.34 16.66 2.51
N PRO A 172 5.12 16.12 2.70
CA PRO A 172 4.16 16.71 3.63
C PRO A 172 4.62 16.67 5.09
N SER A 173 5.35 15.62 5.49
CA SER A 173 5.80 15.43 6.87
C SER A 173 7.08 14.58 6.95
N PRO A 174 7.89 14.75 8.01
CA PRO A 174 8.94 13.80 8.36
C PRO A 174 8.39 12.38 8.51
N GLY A 175 9.13 11.39 8.04
CA GLY A 175 8.74 9.98 8.18
C GLY A 175 7.64 9.51 7.23
N HIS A 176 7.18 10.33 6.28
CA HIS A 176 6.14 9.92 5.33
C HIS A 176 6.52 8.65 4.55
N GLY A 177 7.81 8.44 4.26
CA GLY A 177 8.29 7.21 3.63
C GLY A 177 8.13 5.95 4.50
N LEU A 178 8.04 6.11 5.83
CA LEU A 178 7.91 5.02 6.79
C LEU A 178 6.53 4.38 6.74
N HIS A 179 5.47 5.16 6.49
CA HIS A 179 4.08 4.65 6.48
C HIS A 179 3.90 3.43 5.59
N TYR A 180 4.56 3.42 4.43
CA TYR A 180 4.52 2.35 3.44
C TYR A 180 5.13 1.06 4.00
N THR A 181 6.41 1.11 4.35
CA THR A 181 7.18 -0.07 4.75
C THR A 181 6.77 -0.56 6.14
N MET A 182 6.64 0.34 7.12
CA MET A 182 6.24 -0.02 8.47
C MET A 182 4.79 -0.52 8.51
N GLY A 183 3.88 0.15 7.79
CA GLY A 183 2.49 -0.28 7.69
C GLY A 183 2.38 -1.69 7.08
N ALA A 184 3.10 -1.97 5.99
CA ALA A 184 3.12 -3.31 5.39
C ALA A 184 3.69 -4.37 6.35
N LEU A 185 4.79 -4.08 7.04
CA LEU A 185 5.37 -4.99 8.04
C LEU A 185 4.39 -5.29 9.17
N GLN A 186 3.66 -4.29 9.66
CA GLN A 186 2.61 -4.48 10.66
C GLN A 186 1.45 -5.31 10.12
N MET A 187 1.06 -5.13 8.85
CA MET A 187 0.06 -5.97 8.19
C MET A 187 0.49 -7.42 8.08
N TYR A 188 1.73 -7.70 7.66
CA TYR A 188 2.26 -9.07 7.61
C TYR A 188 2.29 -9.71 9.00
N ARG A 189 2.67 -8.97 10.03
CA ARG A 189 2.65 -9.45 11.41
C ARG A 189 1.24 -9.80 11.87
N LEU A 190 0.28 -8.92 11.60
CA LEU A 190 -1.13 -9.15 11.91
C LEU A 190 -1.67 -10.39 11.18
N LEU A 191 -1.40 -10.52 9.87
CA LEU A 191 -1.77 -11.72 9.10
C LEU A 191 -1.17 -12.98 9.72
N ALA A 192 0.14 -12.98 10.00
CA ALA A 192 0.85 -14.13 10.56
C ALA A 192 0.27 -14.55 11.91
N ASP A 193 0.08 -13.59 12.82
CA ASP A 193 -0.50 -13.85 14.14
C ASP A 193 -1.90 -14.43 14.02
N ARG A 194 -2.75 -13.86 13.14
CA ARG A 194 -4.12 -14.34 12.96
C ARG A 194 -4.15 -15.73 12.33
N ARG A 195 -3.27 -16.01 11.36
CA ARG A 195 -3.10 -17.34 10.75
C ARG A 195 -2.65 -18.39 11.77
N MET A 196 -1.75 -18.02 12.69
CA MET A 196 -1.29 -18.90 13.76
C MET A 196 -2.39 -19.18 14.78
N GLN A 197 -3.20 -18.18 15.14
CA GLN A 197 -4.32 -18.34 16.08
C GLN A 197 -5.42 -19.27 15.55
N LEU A 198 -5.79 -19.11 14.28
CA LEU A 198 -6.91 -19.85 13.69
C LEU A 198 -6.51 -21.21 13.11
N GLY A 199 -5.22 -21.44 12.83
CA GLY A 199 -4.75 -22.70 12.26
C GLY A 199 -5.47 -22.99 10.94
N ASP A 200 -5.97 -24.22 10.78
CA ASP A 200 -6.65 -24.67 9.57
C ASP A 200 -8.02 -24.01 9.35
N ALA A 201 -8.58 -23.35 10.37
CA ALA A 201 -9.81 -22.56 10.24
C ALA A 201 -9.57 -21.16 9.67
N PHE A 202 -8.32 -20.79 9.35
CA PHE A 202 -8.01 -19.49 8.77
C PHE A 202 -8.51 -19.38 7.32
N SER A 203 -9.19 -18.26 7.01
CA SER A 203 -9.58 -17.85 5.67
C SER A 203 -8.95 -16.49 5.37
N LEU A 204 -8.30 -16.37 4.20
CA LEU A 204 -7.68 -15.11 3.78
C LEU A 204 -8.74 -14.05 3.47
N ARG A 205 -9.83 -14.45 2.80
CA ARG A 205 -11.00 -13.59 2.56
C ARG A 205 -11.53 -13.02 3.86
N ASP A 206 -11.82 -13.89 4.82
CA ASP A 206 -12.47 -13.50 6.07
C ASP A 206 -11.54 -12.58 6.88
N PHE A 207 -10.22 -12.82 6.83
CA PHE A 207 -9.23 -11.92 7.41
C PHE A 207 -9.25 -10.52 6.78
N HIS A 208 -9.22 -10.43 5.44
CA HIS A 208 -9.25 -9.13 4.76
C HIS A 208 -10.59 -8.41 4.97
N ASP A 209 -11.71 -9.13 4.94
CA ASP A 209 -13.04 -8.56 5.17
C ASP A 209 -13.18 -8.04 6.61
N ASP A 210 -12.71 -8.79 7.61
CA ASP A 210 -12.69 -8.35 9.01
C ASP A 210 -11.81 -7.12 9.19
N LEU A 211 -10.59 -7.12 8.62
CA LEU A 211 -9.69 -5.97 8.62
C LEU A 211 -10.34 -4.71 8.03
N MET A 212 -11.04 -4.86 6.91
CA MET A 212 -11.73 -3.76 6.23
C MET A 212 -12.91 -3.20 7.04
N SER A 213 -13.68 -4.07 7.67
CA SER A 213 -14.83 -3.67 8.50
C SER A 213 -14.43 -2.80 9.70
N ARG A 214 -13.18 -2.89 10.13
CA ARG A 214 -12.61 -2.15 11.27
C ARG A 214 -11.99 -0.80 10.89
N GLY A 215 -12.12 -0.41 9.62
CA GLY A 215 -11.77 0.90 9.12
C GLY A 215 -10.27 1.19 9.11
N ARG A 216 -9.93 2.48 9.02
CA ARG A 216 -8.56 2.92 8.73
C ARG A 216 -7.76 3.38 9.94
N VAL A 217 -7.98 2.73 11.08
CA VAL A 217 -7.27 3.02 12.33
C VAL A 217 -5.85 2.41 12.33
N PRO A 218 -4.92 2.84 13.21
CA PRO A 218 -3.55 2.34 13.25
C PRO A 218 -3.47 0.81 13.32
N VAL A 219 -2.52 0.21 12.59
CA VAL A 219 -2.44 -1.26 12.46
C VAL A 219 -2.18 -1.94 13.80
N ALA A 220 -1.44 -1.30 14.71
CA ALA A 220 -1.23 -1.80 16.07
C ALA A 220 -2.56 -1.97 16.85
N LEU A 221 -3.49 -1.02 16.71
CA LEU A 221 -4.81 -1.10 17.34
C LEU A 221 -5.68 -2.17 16.65
N LEU A 222 -5.64 -2.27 15.32
CA LEU A 222 -6.33 -3.34 14.58
C LEU A 222 -5.82 -4.72 15.02
N ARG A 223 -4.51 -4.88 15.18
CA ARG A 223 -3.91 -6.14 15.65
C ARG A 223 -4.39 -6.49 17.04
N TYR A 224 -4.38 -5.54 17.97
CA TYR A 224 -4.95 -5.76 19.30
C TYR A 224 -6.43 -6.16 19.23
N GLU A 225 -7.23 -5.47 18.42
CA GLU A 225 -8.67 -5.73 18.31
C GLU A 225 -9.01 -7.09 17.69
N ILE A 226 -8.23 -7.54 16.69
CA ILE A 226 -8.47 -8.79 15.96
C ILE A 226 -7.89 -10.00 16.72
N THR A 227 -6.70 -9.83 17.32
CA THR A 227 -5.92 -10.95 17.87
C THR A 227 -5.92 -10.98 19.40
N GLY A 228 -6.21 -9.88 20.06
CA GLY A 228 -6.05 -9.70 21.51
C GLY A 228 -4.61 -9.49 21.98
N TYR A 229 -3.61 -9.52 21.08
CA TYR A 229 -2.22 -9.24 21.43
C TYR A 229 -2.01 -7.75 21.65
N ASP A 230 -1.57 -7.38 22.85
CA ASP A 230 -1.48 -6.00 23.32
C ASP A 230 -0.03 -5.46 23.33
N ASP A 231 0.96 -6.25 22.91
CA ASP A 231 2.38 -5.89 23.01
C ASP A 231 2.79 -4.66 22.20
N ASP A 232 2.04 -4.30 21.15
CA ASP A 232 2.26 -3.07 20.38
C ASP A 232 1.59 -1.83 21.00
N VAL A 233 0.65 -2.02 21.95
CA VAL A 233 -0.22 -0.93 22.45
C VAL A 233 -0.17 -0.75 23.97
N ARG A 234 0.33 -1.74 24.72
CA ARG A 234 0.35 -1.71 26.19
C ARG A 234 1.05 -0.46 26.73
N GLU A 235 2.21 -0.12 26.17
CA GLU A 235 2.98 1.06 26.58
C GLU A 235 2.33 2.39 26.21
N LEU A 236 1.37 2.41 25.27
CA LEU A 236 0.67 3.65 24.89
C LEU A 236 -0.19 4.16 26.05
N TRP A 237 -0.71 3.25 26.88
CA TRP A 237 -1.57 3.57 28.02
C TRP A 237 -0.78 4.01 29.26
N ASP A 238 0.51 3.68 29.31
CA ASP A 238 1.40 4.03 30.42
C ASP A 238 2.02 5.43 30.28
N ARG A 239 1.78 6.13 29.16
CA ARG A 239 2.35 7.46 28.91
C ARG A 239 1.40 8.55 29.39
N THR A 240 1.96 9.51 30.12
CA THR A 240 1.27 10.76 30.45
C THR A 240 0.82 11.46 29.17
N PRO A 241 -0.48 11.79 29.00
CA PRO A 241 -0.96 12.52 27.85
C PRO A 241 -0.17 13.81 27.64
N LEU A 242 0.09 14.18 26.38
CA LEU A 242 0.85 15.39 26.04
C LEU A 242 0.23 16.67 26.62
N ALA A 243 -1.10 16.69 26.77
CA ALA A 243 -1.83 17.79 27.41
C ALA A 243 -1.55 17.94 28.91
N GLU A 244 -1.03 16.90 29.57
CA GLU A 244 -0.62 16.92 30.98
C GLU A 244 0.88 17.21 31.15
N LEU A 245 1.65 17.23 30.05
CA LEU A 245 3.08 17.54 30.03
C LEU A 245 3.39 19.00 29.64
N LEU A 246 2.40 19.74 29.13
CA LEU A 246 2.49 21.14 28.68
C LEU A 246 1.79 22.07 29.66
#